data_AF-A0A2H3AUG4-F1
#
_entry.id   AF-A0A2H3AUG4-F1
#
_cell.length_a   1.000
_cell.length_b   1.000
_cell.length_c   1.000
_cell.angle_alpha   90.00
_cell.angle_beta   90.00
_cell.angle_gamma   90.00
#
_symmetry.space_group_name_H-M   'P 1'
#
loop_
_entity.id
_entity.type
_entity.pdbx_description
1 polymer ?
#
loop_
_entity_poly.entity_id
_entity_poly.type
_entity_poly.pdbx_seq_one_letter_code
_entity_poly.pdbx_strand_id
1 'polypeptide(L)'
;SAIFRFPLVKLRRAPLLRCFVPSPDGDWLSDTSVLRCEAEMDKAGVRGLLRAGDVVWDVAVGDEANLGRMVWDGRYLIDLDYTFSVTGDLPRYLLALAFPPSYFHRVVRCGNNGAGGGPVIHVDLRPWEDEIQGNM
;
A
#
# COMPACT_ATOMS: atom_id res chain seq x y z
N SER A 1 -18.44 -4.78 -28.85
CA SER A 1 -17.94 -5.03 -27.48
C SER A 1 -18.18 -3.77 -26.66
N ALA A 2 -18.77 -3.88 -25.47
CA ALA A 2 -19.05 -2.72 -24.62
C ALA A 2 -17.83 -2.37 -23.76
N ILE A 3 -17.42 -1.09 -23.76
CA ILE A 3 -16.29 -0.63 -22.95
C ILE A 3 -16.75 -0.50 -21.49
N PHE A 4 -16.25 -1.37 -20.62
CA PHE A 4 -16.51 -1.30 -19.18
C PHE A 4 -15.98 0.02 -18.62
N ARG A 5 -16.89 0.89 -18.16
CA ARG A 5 -16.60 2.18 -17.52
C ARG A 5 -17.25 2.24 -16.14
N PHE A 6 -16.51 1.86 -15.11
CA PHE A 6 -16.88 2.13 -13.72
C PHE A 6 -15.96 3.24 -13.17
N PRO A 7 -16.49 4.34 -12.58
CA PRO A 7 -15.65 5.44 -12.08
C PRO A 7 -14.75 5.02 -10.91
N LEU A 8 -15.17 4.01 -10.15
CA LEU A 8 -14.43 3.46 -9.01
C LEU A 8 -13.41 2.36 -9.41
N VAL A 9 -13.69 1.62 -10.49
CA VAL A 9 -12.83 0.51 -10.96
C VAL A 9 -11.93 1.01 -12.09
N LYS A 10 -10.75 1.52 -11.71
CA LYS A 10 -9.71 1.90 -12.67
C LYS A 10 -8.88 0.65 -13.03
N LEU A 11 -8.95 0.24 -14.29
CA LEU A 11 -8.01 -0.73 -14.86
C LEU A 11 -6.56 -0.24 -14.64
N ARG A 12 -5.62 -1.15 -14.40
CA ARG A 12 -4.23 -0.83 -13.99
C ARG A 12 -4.15 -0.05 -12.66
N ARG A 13 -4.88 -0.57 -11.68
CA ARG A 13 -4.70 -0.30 -10.25
C ARG A 13 -4.94 -1.62 -9.53
N ALA A 14 -3.87 -2.32 -9.16
CA ALA A 14 -3.97 -3.45 -8.24
C ALA A 14 -3.91 -2.85 -6.83
N PRO A 15 -5.03 -2.76 -6.08
CA PRO A 15 -4.98 -2.20 -4.73
C PRO A 15 -4.13 -3.06 -3.79
N LEU A 16 -4.01 -4.35 -4.11
CA LEU A 16 -3.10 -5.29 -3.46
C LEU A 16 -2.68 -6.33 -4.50
N LEU A 17 -1.42 -6.30 -4.93
CA LEU A 17 -0.83 -7.39 -5.70
C LEU A 17 -0.40 -8.48 -4.72
N ARG A 18 -0.65 -9.75 -5.06
CA ARG A 18 -0.17 -10.89 -4.27
C ARG A 18 0.90 -11.64 -5.06
N CYS A 19 2.07 -11.78 -4.48
CA CYS A 19 3.10 -12.72 -4.91
C CYS A 19 3.21 -13.87 -3.90
N PHE A 20 3.93 -14.92 -4.28
CA PHE A 20 4.29 -16.03 -3.37
C PHE A 20 5.76 -16.36 -3.64
N VAL A 21 6.62 -16.05 -2.67
CA VAL A 21 8.04 -16.37 -2.74
C VAL A 21 8.40 -17.29 -1.56
N PRO A 22 8.82 -18.54 -1.81
CA PRO A 22 9.23 -19.43 -0.72
C PRO A 22 10.41 -18.84 0.06
N SER A 23 10.21 -18.62 1.37
CA SER A 23 11.28 -18.39 2.35
C SER A 23 11.52 -19.70 3.12
N PRO A 24 12.46 -20.56 2.68
CA PRO A 24 12.68 -21.88 3.30
C PRO A 24 13.27 -21.77 4.71
N ASP A 25 14.03 -20.72 4.99
CA ASP A 25 14.63 -20.44 6.29
C ASP A 25 13.68 -19.70 7.24
N GLY A 26 12.50 -19.29 6.75
CA GLY A 26 11.50 -18.54 7.52
C GLY A 26 11.84 -17.05 7.72
N ASP A 27 13.00 -16.59 7.26
CA ASP A 27 13.41 -15.19 7.37
C ASP A 27 12.43 -14.26 6.66
N TRP A 28 11.89 -13.32 7.43
CA TRP A 28 10.90 -12.34 6.99
C TRP A 28 11.58 -11.20 6.23
N LEU A 29 11.15 -10.95 4.99
CA LEU A 29 11.56 -9.82 4.14
C LEU A 29 13.08 -9.55 4.12
N SER A 30 13.91 -10.60 4.04
CA SER A 30 15.33 -10.39 3.74
C SER A 30 15.47 -9.74 2.35
N ASP A 31 16.55 -8.97 2.12
CA ASP A 31 16.86 -8.36 0.82
C ASP A 31 16.72 -9.37 -0.35
N THR A 32 17.09 -10.63 -0.11
CA THR A 32 16.99 -11.71 -1.09
C THR A 32 15.54 -12.13 -1.39
N SER A 33 14.65 -12.09 -0.41
CA SER A 33 13.21 -12.35 -0.58
C SER A 33 12.52 -11.20 -1.31
N VAL A 34 12.86 -9.95 -0.99
CA VAL A 34 12.34 -8.76 -1.70
C VAL A 34 12.75 -8.78 -3.18
N LEU A 35 14.03 -9.04 -3.48
CA LEU A 35 14.52 -9.17 -4.86
C LEU A 35 13.87 -10.34 -5.62
N ARG A 36 13.55 -11.45 -4.95
CA ARG A 36 12.77 -12.56 -5.55
C ARG A 36 11.33 -12.16 -5.85
N CYS A 37 10.69 -11.35 -5.00
CA CYS A 37 9.35 -10.80 -5.27
C CYS A 37 9.37 -9.90 -6.52
N GLU A 38 10.37 -9.03 -6.67
CA GLU A 38 10.56 -8.22 -7.88
C GLU A 38 10.76 -9.09 -9.13
N ALA A 39 11.60 -10.13 -9.04
CA ALA A 39 11.89 -11.02 -10.16
C ALA A 39 10.64 -11.80 -10.64
N GLU A 40 9.79 -12.29 -9.72
CA GLU A 40 8.52 -12.93 -10.11
C GLU A 40 7.52 -11.92 -10.67
N MET A 41 7.51 -10.66 -10.20
CA MET A 41 6.70 -9.58 -10.78
C MET A 41 7.12 -9.18 -12.20
N ASP A 42 8.43 -9.13 -12.46
CA ASP A 42 8.99 -8.89 -13.80
C ASP A 42 8.66 -10.04 -14.75
N LYS A 43 8.87 -11.28 -14.30
CA LYS A 43 8.54 -12.53 -15.03
C LYS A 43 7.04 -12.65 -15.33
N ALA A 44 6.17 -12.20 -14.43
CA ALA A 44 4.73 -12.14 -14.65
C ALA A 44 4.28 -10.93 -15.51
N GLY A 45 5.19 -10.01 -15.86
CA GLY A 45 4.89 -8.82 -16.66
C GLY A 45 3.99 -7.78 -15.96
N VAL A 46 3.80 -7.88 -14.64
CA VAL A 46 2.82 -7.06 -13.90
C VAL A 46 3.36 -5.71 -13.44
N ARG A 47 4.67 -5.48 -13.48
CA ARG A 47 5.31 -4.22 -13.04
C ARG A 47 4.73 -2.98 -13.71
N GLY A 48 4.39 -3.05 -15.00
CA GLY A 48 3.73 -1.96 -15.75
C GLY A 48 2.27 -1.69 -15.38
N LEU A 49 1.71 -2.44 -14.43
CA LEU A 49 0.36 -2.25 -13.88
C LEU A 49 0.36 -1.55 -12.52
N LEU A 50 1.52 -1.45 -11.85
CA LEU A 50 1.70 -0.82 -10.55
C LEU A 50 1.94 0.69 -10.67
N ARG A 51 1.59 1.41 -9.61
CA ARG A 51 1.88 2.85 -9.42
C ARG A 51 2.56 3.05 -8.08
N ALA A 52 3.30 4.15 -7.94
CA ALA A 52 3.90 4.52 -6.66
C ALA A 52 2.82 4.55 -5.55
N GLY A 53 3.07 3.85 -4.44
CA GLY A 53 2.14 3.63 -3.35
C GLY A 53 1.25 2.39 -3.48
N ASP A 54 1.29 1.63 -4.59
CA ASP A 54 0.59 0.34 -4.67
C ASP A 54 1.27 -0.72 -3.79
N VAL A 55 0.47 -1.52 -3.08
CA VAL A 55 0.95 -2.50 -2.10
C VAL A 55 1.09 -3.87 -2.75
N VAL A 56 2.23 -4.52 -2.49
CA VAL A 56 2.51 -5.91 -2.83
C VAL A 56 2.58 -6.73 -1.55
N TRP A 57 2.01 -7.93 -1.56
CA TRP A 57 2.03 -8.83 -0.41
C TRP A 57 2.56 -10.20 -0.81
N ASP A 58 3.67 -10.59 -0.22
CA ASP A 58 4.14 -11.97 -0.28
C ASP A 58 3.30 -12.83 0.68
N VAL A 59 2.39 -13.61 0.09
CA VAL A 59 1.48 -14.47 0.86
C VAL A 59 2.18 -15.68 1.48
N ALA A 60 3.46 -15.94 1.16
CA ALA A 60 4.24 -16.98 1.82
C ALA A 60 4.53 -16.66 3.30
N VAL A 61 4.57 -15.37 3.67
CA VAL A 61 4.85 -14.89 5.04
C VAL A 61 3.62 -14.98 5.96
N GLY A 62 2.40 -14.99 5.40
CA GLY A 62 1.14 -15.02 6.15
C GLY A 62 0.37 -13.69 6.17
N ASP A 63 -0.77 -13.64 6.88
CA ASP A 63 -1.71 -12.50 6.94
C ASP A 63 -1.81 -11.86 8.35
N GLU A 64 -0.78 -12.01 9.17
CA GLU A 64 -0.70 -11.32 10.45
C GLU A 64 -0.27 -9.86 10.26
N ALA A 65 -1.01 -8.94 10.90
CA ALA A 65 -0.81 -7.49 10.79
C ALA A 65 -0.51 -7.03 9.35
N ASN A 66 0.70 -6.51 9.11
CA ASN A 66 1.25 -6.10 7.82
C ASN A 66 2.46 -6.94 7.38
N LEU A 67 2.67 -8.13 7.99
CA LEU A 67 3.78 -9.00 7.62
C LEU A 67 3.70 -9.40 6.13
N GLY A 68 4.88 -9.50 5.51
CA GLY A 68 5.04 -9.75 4.07
C GLY A 68 4.53 -8.63 3.15
N ARG A 69 4.06 -7.48 3.65
CA ARG A 69 3.64 -6.35 2.80
C ARG A 69 4.80 -5.40 2.51
N MET A 70 4.87 -5.01 1.24
CA MET A 70 5.84 -4.08 0.67
C MET A 70 5.07 -3.02 -0.13
N VAL A 71 5.68 -1.85 -0.33
CA VAL A 71 5.12 -0.76 -1.12
C VAL A 71 5.98 -0.54 -2.35
N TRP A 72 5.34 -0.39 -3.51
CA TRP A 72 6.00 -0.01 -4.75
C TRP A 72 6.32 1.49 -4.73
N ASP A 73 7.58 1.90 -4.83
CA ASP A 73 7.95 3.33 -4.87
C ASP A 73 7.83 3.93 -6.29
N GLY A 74 7.64 3.09 -7.30
CA GLY A 74 7.69 3.44 -8.73
C GLY A 74 8.80 2.72 -9.49
N ARG A 75 9.82 2.21 -8.80
CA ARG A 75 11.01 1.56 -9.34
C ARG A 75 11.40 0.28 -8.59
N TYR A 76 11.21 0.22 -7.27
CA TYR A 76 11.55 -0.88 -6.38
C TYR A 76 10.44 -1.17 -5.36
N LEU A 77 10.49 -2.36 -4.75
CA LEU A 77 9.76 -2.70 -3.53
C LEU A 77 10.52 -2.16 -2.31
N ILE A 78 9.79 -1.45 -1.44
CA ILE A 78 10.26 -0.99 -0.13
C ILE A 78 9.43 -1.71 0.93
N ASP A 79 10.05 -2.13 2.03
CA ASP A 79 9.32 -2.71 3.15
C ASP A 79 8.26 -1.74 3.70
N LEU A 80 7.12 -2.29 4.12
CA LEU A 80 6.09 -1.50 4.78
C LEU A 80 6.50 -1.31 6.25
N ASP A 81 6.95 -0.10 6.58
CA ASP A 81 7.47 0.24 7.91
C ASP A 81 6.43 -0.04 9.01
N TYR A 82 6.74 -1.00 9.86
CA TYR A 82 5.90 -1.47 10.97
C TYR A 82 6.02 -0.59 12.22
N THR A 83 6.92 0.41 12.25
CA THR A 83 6.92 1.46 13.28
C THR A 83 5.70 2.36 13.19
N PHE A 84 4.85 2.16 12.18
CA PHE A 84 3.64 2.94 12.03
C PHE A 84 2.73 2.84 13.27
N SER A 85 2.44 4.00 13.84
CA SER A 85 1.95 4.18 15.21
C SER A 85 0.70 3.38 15.57
N VAL A 86 0.60 3.09 16.89
CA VAL A 86 -0.59 2.57 17.60
C VAL A 86 -1.90 3.29 17.21
N THR A 87 -1.81 4.56 16.79
CA THR A 87 -2.90 5.45 16.38
C THR A 87 -3.36 5.24 14.92
N GLY A 88 -2.50 4.73 14.02
CA GLY A 88 -2.88 4.32 12.65
C GLY A 88 -2.64 5.32 11.49
N ASP A 89 -1.82 6.35 11.66
CA ASP A 89 -1.58 7.51 10.76
C ASP A 89 -0.80 7.38 9.41
N LEU A 90 -0.54 6.16 8.89
CA LEU A 90 0.17 5.82 7.62
C LEU A 90 1.64 6.25 7.40
N PRO A 91 2.50 5.40 6.77
CA PRO A 91 3.87 5.77 6.42
C PRO A 91 3.93 6.98 5.48
N ARG A 92 4.86 7.92 5.75
CA ARG A 92 4.94 9.23 5.09
C ARG A 92 5.13 9.16 3.56
N TYR A 93 5.68 8.07 3.05
CA TYR A 93 5.86 7.84 1.61
C TYR A 93 4.58 7.38 0.89
N LEU A 94 3.54 6.98 1.64
CA LEU A 94 2.25 6.60 1.10
C LEU A 94 1.31 7.82 1.11
N LEU A 95 1.08 8.39 -0.09
CA LEU A 95 0.25 9.57 -0.29
C LEU A 95 -1.24 9.28 -0.01
N ALA A 96 -1.66 9.32 1.25
CA ALA A 96 -2.97 8.83 1.69
C ALA A 96 -4.16 9.39 0.89
N LEU A 97 -4.17 10.70 0.58
CA LEU A 97 -5.22 11.37 -0.19
C LEU A 97 -5.21 11.06 -1.70
N ALA A 98 -4.18 10.39 -2.24
CA ALA A 98 -4.18 9.89 -3.61
C ALA A 98 -5.06 8.62 -3.79
N PHE A 99 -5.52 8.03 -2.69
CA PHE A 99 -6.31 6.82 -2.66
C PHE A 99 -7.71 7.09 -2.08
N PRO A 100 -8.79 6.51 -2.67
CA PRO A 100 -10.11 6.58 -2.06
C PRO A 100 -10.07 5.81 -0.72
N PRO A 101 -10.86 6.18 0.31
CA PRO A 101 -10.83 5.51 1.62
C PRO A 101 -11.02 3.99 1.57
N SER A 102 -11.81 3.49 0.61
CA SER A 102 -12.01 2.05 0.38
C SER A 102 -10.77 1.29 -0.09
N TYR A 103 -9.73 1.97 -0.57
CA TYR A 103 -8.46 1.38 -0.98
C TYR A 103 -7.73 0.73 0.19
N PHE A 104 -7.79 1.32 1.39
CA PHE A 104 -7.02 0.85 2.54
C PHE A 104 -7.60 -0.42 3.18
N HIS A 105 -8.89 -0.70 2.95
CA HIS A 105 -9.59 -1.83 3.56
C HIS A 105 -8.95 -3.18 3.17
N ARG A 106 -8.29 -3.82 4.14
CA ARG A 106 -7.50 -5.07 4.01
C ARG A 106 -6.28 -4.97 3.08
N VAL A 107 -5.80 -3.76 2.80
CA VAL A 107 -4.58 -3.51 2.01
C VAL A 107 -3.42 -3.11 2.92
N VAL A 108 -3.62 -2.09 3.76
CA VAL A 108 -2.71 -1.73 4.85
C VAL A 108 -3.51 -1.73 6.15
N ARG A 109 -3.12 -2.55 7.12
CA ARG A 109 -3.74 -2.56 8.45
C ARG A 109 -3.11 -1.44 9.28
N CYS A 110 -3.95 -0.57 9.86
CA CYS A 110 -3.52 0.56 10.66
C CYS A 110 -4.11 0.44 12.08
N GLY A 111 -3.31 0.80 13.10
CA GLY A 111 -3.74 0.82 14.50
C GLY A 111 -3.59 -0.51 15.26
N ASN A 112 -3.62 -0.41 16.58
CA ASN A 112 -3.11 -1.45 17.50
C ASN A 112 -4.00 -2.69 17.72
N ASN A 113 -5.17 -2.75 17.08
CA ASN A 113 -6.08 -3.89 17.18
C ASN A 113 -6.33 -4.44 15.78
N GLY A 114 -6.19 -5.77 15.60
CA GLY A 114 -6.44 -6.48 14.33
C GLY A 114 -7.89 -6.42 13.79
N ALA A 115 -8.71 -5.53 14.34
CA ALA A 115 -10.10 -5.27 13.98
C ALA A 115 -10.25 -3.95 13.20
N GLY A 116 -9.84 -3.95 11.93
CA GLY A 116 -10.41 -3.05 10.92
C GLY A 116 -10.19 -1.54 11.08
N GLY A 117 -9.18 -1.10 11.83
CA GLY A 117 -8.80 0.32 11.89
C GLY A 117 -8.46 0.87 10.51
N GLY A 118 -9.17 1.93 10.09
CA GLY A 118 -8.80 2.71 8.92
C GLY A 118 -7.57 3.58 9.19
N PRO A 119 -6.90 4.09 8.15
CA PRO A 119 -5.78 5.00 8.33
C PRO A 119 -6.23 6.34 8.92
N VAL A 120 -5.45 6.89 9.84
CA VAL A 120 -5.55 8.29 10.25
C VAL A 120 -4.79 9.15 9.24
N ILE A 121 -5.32 10.31 8.89
CA ILE A 121 -4.67 11.23 7.94
C ILE A 121 -4.64 12.62 8.58
N HIS A 122 -3.43 13.13 8.81
CA HIS A 122 -3.23 14.49 9.31
C HIS A 122 -3.17 15.46 8.13
N VAL A 123 -4.05 16.45 8.11
CA VAL A 123 -4.08 17.50 7.07
C VAL A 123 -3.85 18.84 7.75
N ASP A 124 -2.74 19.50 7.40
CA ASP A 124 -2.44 20.85 7.87
C ASP A 124 -3.11 21.87 6.95
N LEU A 125 -4.09 22.61 7.47
CA LEU A 125 -4.83 23.62 6.71
C LEU A 125 -4.28 25.05 6.89
N ARG A 126 -3.29 25.25 7.77
CA ARG A 126 -2.68 26.58 8.01
C ARG A 126 -2.15 27.28 6.75
N PRO A 127 -1.63 26.60 5.71
CA PRO A 127 -1.21 27.26 4.47
C PRO A 127 -2.32 27.94 3.67
N TRP A 128 -3.60 27.73 4.01
CA TRP A 128 -4.77 28.29 3.33
C TRP A 128 -5.65 29.14 4.29
N GLU A 129 -5.06 29.64 5.38
CA GLU A 129 -5.81 30.39 6.40
C GLU A 129 -6.47 31.64 5.82
N ASP A 130 -5.75 32.41 5.00
CA ASP A 130 -6.27 33.64 4.36
C ASP A 130 -7.46 33.35 3.44
N GLU A 131 -7.38 32.28 2.62
CA GLU A 131 -8.49 31.88 1.73
C GLU A 131 -9.68 31.31 2.50
N ILE A 132 -9.46 30.63 3.63
CA ILE A 132 -10.56 30.14 4.48
C ILE A 132 -11.27 31.31 5.17
N GLN A 133 -10.52 32.28 5.72
CA GLN A 133 -11.09 33.48 6.32
C GLN A 133 -11.85 34.34 5.29
N GLY A 134 -11.37 34.42 4.05
CA GLY A 134 -12.03 35.13 2.96
C GLY A 134 -13.32 34.48 2.42
N ASN A 135 -13.67 33.27 2.85
CA ASN A 135 -14.87 32.52 2.44
C ASN A 135 -15.84 32.21 3.61
N MET A 136 -15.62 32.78 4.80
CA MET A 136 -16.53 32.72 5.96
C MET A 136 -17.36 34.01 6.11
#